data_AF-A0A8S3ZSU1-F1
#
_entry.id   AF-A0A8S3ZSU1-F1
#
_cell.length_a   1.000
_cell.length_b   1.000
_cell.length_c   1.000
_cell.angle_alpha   90.00
_cell.angle_beta   90.00
_cell.angle_gamma   90.00
#
_symmetry.space_group_name_H-M   'P 1'
#
loop_
_entity.id
_entity.type
_entity.pdbx_description
1 polymer ?
#
loop_
_entity_poly.entity_id
_entity_poly.type
_entity_poly.pdbx_seq_one_letter_code
_entity_poly.pdbx_strand_id
1 'polypeptide(L)'
;MGTWSLVGAVGAAAVAGVAVLCNLPSNPFVKSPENATLDYLSNARLQTFDSEPREFQASELWEKNGAVIMAEALGLSSLKPQLDARGVPLYAVVHETLGVAEFQPFFKGEIFLDKE
;
A
#
# COMPACT_ATOMS: atom_id res chain seq x y z
N MET A 1 -40.42 -42.41 14.16
CA MET A 1 -39.43 -41.87 13.19
C MET A 1 -39.34 -40.34 13.31
N GLY A 2 -38.93 -39.78 14.46
CA GLY A 2 -39.07 -38.32 14.69
C GLY A 2 -37.89 -37.61 15.36
N THR A 3 -37.05 -38.32 16.11
CA THR A 3 -36.03 -37.70 16.96
C THR A 3 -34.64 -37.63 16.32
N TRP A 4 -34.28 -38.55 15.41
CA TRP A 4 -32.98 -38.49 14.71
C TRP A 4 -32.91 -37.42 13.61
N SER A 5 -34.02 -37.13 12.92
CA SER A 5 -34.05 -36.09 11.88
C SER A 5 -33.93 -34.67 12.45
N LEU A 6 -34.48 -34.42 13.66
CA LEU A 6 -34.38 -33.14 14.34
C LEU A 6 -32.96 -32.84 14.81
N VAL A 7 -32.26 -33.82 15.39
CA VAL A 7 -30.86 -33.64 15.83
C VAL A 7 -29.92 -33.44 14.64
N GLY A 8 -30.13 -34.17 13.53
CA GLY A 8 -29.37 -33.97 12.29
C GLY A 8 -29.61 -32.61 11.64
N ALA A 9 -30.86 -32.13 11.63
CA ALA A 9 -31.20 -30.82 11.07
C ALA A 9 -30.63 -29.65 11.90
N VAL A 10 -30.66 -29.75 13.24
CA VAL A 10 -30.09 -28.75 14.14
C VAL A 10 -28.56 -28.71 14.02
N GLY A 11 -27.91 -29.88 13.91
CA GLY A 11 -26.46 -29.96 13.68
C GLY A 11 -26.03 -29.34 12.35
N ALA A 12 -26.76 -29.61 11.26
CA ALA A 12 -26.46 -29.04 9.94
C ALA A 12 -26.65 -27.52 9.89
N ALA A 13 -27.71 -27.00 10.53
CA ALA A 13 -27.98 -25.56 10.60
C ALA A 13 -26.93 -24.81 11.43
N ALA A 14 -26.45 -25.40 12.53
CA ALA A 14 -25.39 -24.81 13.34
C ALA A 14 -24.05 -24.72 12.58
N VAL A 15 -23.68 -25.77 11.84
CA VAL A 15 -22.44 -25.77 11.04
C VAL A 15 -22.52 -24.78 9.88
N ALA A 16 -23.65 -24.71 9.18
CA ALA A 16 -23.86 -23.73 8.12
C ALA A 16 -23.83 -22.30 8.66
N GLY A 17 -24.45 -22.04 9.82
CA GLY A 17 -24.42 -20.73 10.47
C GLY A 17 -23.01 -20.29 10.86
N VAL A 18 -22.21 -21.19 11.43
CA VAL A 18 -20.80 -20.91 11.79
C VAL A 18 -19.96 -20.66 10.54
N ALA A 19 -20.11 -21.44 9.46
CA ALA A 19 -19.38 -21.23 8.22
C ALA A 19 -19.70 -19.88 7.56
N VAL A 20 -20.96 -19.44 7.61
CA VAL A 20 -21.38 -18.11 7.12
C VAL A 20 -20.80 -17.00 7.99
N LEU A 21 -20.81 -17.15 9.31
CA LEU A 21 -20.21 -16.19 10.25
C LEU A 21 -18.69 -16.09 10.08
N CYS A 22 -18.00 -17.19 9.78
CA CYS A 22 -16.56 -17.20 9.53
C CYS A 22 -16.17 -16.59 8.18
N ASN A 23 -17.07 -16.58 7.19
CA ASN A 23 -16.84 -15.96 5.87
C ASN A 23 -17.35 -14.51 5.79
N LEU A 24 -18.02 -14.00 6.82
CA LEU A 24 -18.38 -12.59 6.92
C LEU A 24 -17.11 -11.77 7.22
N PRO A 25 -16.90 -10.63 6.55
CA PRO A 25 -15.76 -9.77 6.84
C PRO A 25 -15.80 -9.37 8.32
N SER A 26 -14.72 -9.67 9.03
CA SER A 26 -14.57 -9.48 10.49
C SER A 26 -14.70 -8.02 10.94
N ASN A 27 -14.72 -7.07 10.01
CA ASN A 27 -15.04 -5.69 10.28
C ASN A 27 -15.83 -5.07 9.10
N PRO A 28 -17.15 -4.85 9.22
CA PRO A 28 -17.96 -4.26 8.16
C PRO A 28 -17.60 -2.78 7.86
N PHE A 29 -16.74 -2.17 8.68
CA PHE A 29 -16.27 -0.79 8.52
C PHE A 29 -14.85 -0.70 7.95
N VAL A 30 -14.13 -1.81 7.81
CA VAL A 30 -12.79 -1.82 7.18
C VAL A 30 -12.99 -2.16 5.72
N LYS A 31 -12.88 -1.14 4.86
CA LYS A 31 -12.81 -1.34 3.41
C LYS A 31 -11.66 -2.29 3.12
N SER A 32 -11.88 -3.22 2.19
CA SER A 32 -10.79 -4.02 1.66
C SER A 32 -9.69 -3.10 1.16
N PRO A 33 -8.41 -3.41 1.40
CA PRO A 33 -7.32 -2.60 0.89
C PRO A 33 -7.48 -2.51 -0.63
N GLU A 34 -7.67 -1.29 -1.13
CA GLU A 34 -7.80 -1.07 -2.55
C GLU A 34 -6.44 -1.36 -3.18
N ASN A 35 -6.43 -2.17 -4.25
CA ASN A 35 -5.18 -2.46 -4.92
C ASN A 35 -4.64 -1.15 -5.49
N ALA A 36 -3.39 -0.81 -5.16
CA ALA A 36 -2.69 0.32 -5.75
C ALA A 36 -2.45 0.03 -7.24
N THR A 37 -3.47 0.25 -8.06
CA THR A 37 -3.37 0.09 -9.52
C THR A 37 -2.41 1.13 -10.07
N LEU A 38 -1.77 0.82 -11.20
CA LEU A 38 -0.87 1.77 -11.84
C LEU A 38 -1.58 3.07 -12.21
N ASP A 39 -2.86 2.99 -12.59
CA ASP A 39 -3.70 4.16 -12.86
C ASP A 39 -3.87 5.03 -11.60
N TYR A 40 -4.23 4.41 -10.47
CA TYR A 40 -4.31 5.10 -9.19
C TYR A 40 -2.97 5.74 -8.78
N LEU A 41 -1.88 4.98 -8.82
CA LEU A 41 -0.54 5.46 -8.47
C LEU A 41 -0.07 6.59 -9.40
N SER A 42 -0.40 6.53 -10.69
CA SER A 42 0.00 7.54 -11.68
C SER A 42 -0.64 8.90 -11.45
N ASN A 43 -1.86 8.92 -10.92
CA ASN A 43 -2.66 10.11 -10.68
C ASN A 43 -2.37 10.77 -9.31
N ALA A 44 -1.56 10.13 -8.45
CA ALA A 44 -1.16 10.69 -7.16
C ALA A 44 -0.44 12.04 -7.33
N ARG A 45 -0.74 13.01 -6.46
CA ARG A 45 -0.15 14.36 -6.52
C ARG A 45 0.97 14.49 -5.52
N LEU A 46 2.18 14.55 -6.07
CA LEU A 46 3.41 14.63 -5.30
C LEU A 46 3.88 16.07 -5.14
N GLN A 47 4.48 16.35 -3.99
CA GLN A 47 5.09 17.63 -3.67
C GLN A 47 6.56 17.44 -3.25
N THR A 48 7.44 18.34 -3.71
CA THR A 48 8.83 18.40 -3.25
C THR A 48 8.96 19.13 -1.92
N PHE A 49 9.98 18.78 -1.13
CA PHE A 49 10.32 19.45 0.13
C PHE A 49 11.27 20.65 -0.03
N ASP A 50 11.46 21.15 -1.25
CA ASP A 50 12.37 22.26 -1.56
C ASP A 50 11.83 23.63 -1.09
N SER A 51 12.69 24.64 -1.11
CA SER A 51 12.36 26.05 -0.82
C SER A 51 11.18 26.58 -1.64
N GLU A 52 10.99 26.04 -2.84
CA GLU A 52 9.85 26.29 -3.72
C GLU A 52 9.14 24.96 -3.98
N PRO A 53 8.05 24.65 -3.25
CA PRO A 53 7.37 23.37 -3.37
C PRO A 53 6.71 23.27 -4.74
N ARG A 54 7.17 22.32 -5.56
CA ARG A 54 6.55 22.02 -6.85
C ARG A 54 5.60 20.85 -6.70
N GLU A 55 4.39 21.01 -7.23
CA GLU A 55 3.43 19.92 -7.37
C GLU A 55 3.50 19.33 -8.78
N PHE A 56 3.45 18.01 -8.86
CA PHE A 56 3.50 17.27 -10.12
C PHE A 56 2.85 15.89 -9.96
N GLN A 57 2.54 15.21 -11.06
CA GLN A 57 1.96 13.87 -10.98
C GLN A 57 3.03 12.82 -10.76
N ALA A 58 2.71 11.78 -10.00
CA ALA A 58 3.63 10.66 -9.77
C ALA A 58 4.09 10.00 -11.08
N SER A 59 3.23 9.98 -12.11
CA SER A 59 3.55 9.50 -13.47
C SER A 59 4.83 10.10 -14.06
N GLU A 60 5.12 11.37 -13.76
CA GLU A 60 6.30 12.08 -14.27
C GLU A 60 7.63 11.48 -13.73
N LEU A 61 7.59 10.76 -12.60
CA LEU A 61 8.78 10.12 -12.01
C LEU A 61 9.32 8.96 -12.85
N TRP A 62 8.43 8.20 -13.51
CA TRP A 62 8.81 7.00 -14.27
C TRP A 62 8.58 7.10 -15.77
N GLU A 63 7.97 8.17 -16.27
CA GLU A 63 7.74 8.38 -17.69
C GLU A 63 9.04 8.31 -18.53
N LYS A 64 10.15 8.81 -17.98
CA LYS A 64 11.44 8.92 -18.70
C LYS A 64 12.36 7.72 -18.54
N ASN A 65 12.45 7.12 -17.35
CA ASN A 65 13.48 6.12 -17.02
C ASN A 65 12.92 4.81 -16.44
N GLY A 66 11.60 4.67 -16.30
CA GLY A 66 11.00 3.69 -15.38
C GLY A 66 11.35 4.04 -13.91
N ALA A 67 10.58 3.59 -12.93
CA ALA A 67 10.94 3.80 -11.51
C ALA A 67 10.47 2.66 -10.64
N VAL A 68 11.11 2.52 -9.48
CA VAL A 68 10.66 1.63 -8.40
C VAL A 68 10.07 2.51 -7.30
N ILE A 69 8.75 2.41 -7.08
CA ILE A 69 8.00 3.10 -6.02
C ILE A 69 7.90 2.15 -4.82
N MET A 70 8.19 2.63 -3.61
CA MET A 70 8.41 1.77 -2.46
C MET A 70 7.82 2.34 -1.19
N ALA A 71 7.05 1.50 -0.49
CA ALA A 71 6.32 1.87 0.73
C ALA A 71 7.02 1.46 2.04
N GLU A 72 8.14 0.71 2.00
CA GLU A 72 8.88 0.29 3.21
C GLU A 72 10.40 0.24 2.94
N ALA A 73 11.17 1.08 3.65
CA ALA A 73 12.40 1.64 3.09
C ALA A 73 13.74 1.07 3.60
N LEU A 74 13.77 0.38 4.74
CA LEU A 74 15.04 0.09 5.43
C LEU A 74 15.95 -0.87 4.64
N GLY A 75 15.39 -1.95 4.07
CA GLY A 75 16.17 -2.96 3.36
C GLY A 75 16.64 -2.51 1.97
N LEU A 76 15.88 -1.61 1.34
CA LEU A 76 15.98 -1.36 -0.10
C LEU A 76 16.77 -0.07 -0.43
N SER A 77 16.92 0.85 0.53
CA SER A 77 17.91 1.94 0.46
C SER A 77 19.34 1.41 0.21
N SER A 78 19.62 0.18 0.67
CA SER A 78 20.89 -0.52 0.39
C SER A 78 21.09 -0.90 -1.07
N LEU A 79 20.00 -1.05 -1.85
CA LEU A 79 20.02 -1.44 -3.26
C LEU A 79 20.20 -0.24 -4.20
N LYS A 80 20.15 1.00 -3.69
CA LYS A 80 20.33 2.21 -4.50
C LYS A 80 21.54 2.15 -5.45
N PRO A 81 22.75 1.73 -5.01
CA PRO A 81 23.91 1.65 -5.91
C PRO A 81 23.70 0.69 -7.09
N GLN A 82 22.95 -0.38 -6.88
CA GLN A 82 22.65 -1.38 -7.92
C GLN A 82 21.58 -0.88 -8.89
N LEU A 83 20.59 -0.14 -8.38
CA LEU A 83 19.55 0.49 -9.19
C LEU A 83 20.11 1.62 -10.06
N ASP A 84 20.95 2.48 -9.47
CA ASP A 84 21.65 3.56 -10.18
C ASP A 84 22.53 3.00 -11.31
N ALA A 85 23.24 1.90 -11.08
CA ALA A 85 24.04 1.22 -12.10
C ALA A 85 23.22 0.66 -13.27
N ARG A 86 21.90 0.49 -13.09
CA ARG A 86 20.96 0.03 -14.11
C ARG A 86 20.11 1.18 -14.68
N GLY A 87 20.37 2.42 -14.26
CA GLY A 87 19.60 3.59 -14.68
C GLY A 87 18.18 3.67 -14.11
N VAL A 88 17.90 2.91 -13.04
CA VAL A 88 16.58 2.87 -12.40
C VAL A 88 16.60 3.78 -11.17
N PRO A 89 15.84 4.89 -11.17
CA PRO A 89 15.76 5.77 -10.02
C PRO A 89 14.95 5.14 -8.88
N LEU A 90 15.34 5.48 -7.65
CA LEU A 90 14.70 5.05 -6.41
C LEU A 90 14.12 6.27 -5.68
N TYR A 91 12.80 6.27 -5.50
CA TYR A 91 12.05 7.35 -4.87
C TYR A 91 11.27 6.85 -3.65
N ALA A 92 11.17 7.69 -2.63
CA ALA A 92 10.28 7.47 -1.48
C ALA A 92 9.10 8.43 -1.54
N VAL A 93 7.91 7.93 -1.22
CA VAL A 93 6.69 8.73 -1.13
C VAL A 93 6.15 8.61 0.29
N VAL A 94 5.92 9.75 0.94
CA VAL A 94 5.39 9.83 2.32
C VAL A 94 4.05 10.55 2.29
N HIS A 95 3.12 10.16 3.15
CA HIS A 95 1.80 10.83 3.24
C HIS A 95 1.79 11.94 4.29
N GLU A 96 2.78 11.94 5.19
CA GLU A 96 2.88 12.89 6.28
C GLU A 96 4.28 13.52 6.32
N THR A 97 4.34 14.77 6.75
CA THR A 97 5.60 15.49 6.97
C THR A 97 6.24 15.13 8.31
N LEU A 98 5.45 14.61 9.25
CA LEU A 98 5.91 14.16 10.55
C LEU A 98 6.77 12.89 10.39
N GLY A 99 7.96 12.89 10.98
CA GLY A 99 8.90 11.76 10.87
C GLY A 99 9.77 11.74 9.61
N VAL A 100 9.55 12.64 8.64
CA VAL A 100 10.41 12.73 7.44
C VAL A 100 11.86 13.02 7.80
N ALA A 101 12.09 13.94 8.74
CA ALA A 101 13.42 14.27 9.22
C ALA A 101 14.14 13.09 9.90
N GLU A 102 13.37 12.17 10.51
CA GLU A 102 13.87 10.96 11.17
C GLU A 102 14.10 9.83 10.17
N PHE A 103 13.33 9.80 9.08
CA PHE A 103 13.44 8.84 7.99
C PHE A 103 14.57 9.15 7.02
N GLN A 104 14.82 10.44 6.76
CA GLN A 104 15.80 10.93 5.80
C GLN A 104 17.23 10.35 5.97
N PRO A 105 17.77 10.13 7.18
CA PRO A 105 19.09 9.49 7.36
C PRO A 105 19.15 8.03 6.87
N PHE A 106 18.01 7.33 6.83
CA PHE A 106 17.93 5.92 6.46
C PHE A 106 17.69 5.70 4.97
N PHE A 107 17.15 6.71 4.28
CA PHE A 107 16.83 6.64 2.86
C PHE A 107 17.78 7.50 2.02
N LYS A 108 18.48 6.86 1.08
CA LYS A 108 19.50 7.52 0.23
C LYS A 108 18.94 8.08 -1.09
N GLY A 109 17.63 8.12 -1.28
CA GLY A 109 16.96 8.63 -2.48
C GLY A 109 16.18 9.93 -2.23
N GLU A 110 15.51 10.42 -3.27
CA GLU A 110 14.63 11.59 -3.17
C GLU A 110 13.30 11.20 -2.52
N ILE A 111 12.77 12.08 -1.67
CA ILE A 111 11.54 11.88 -0.90
C ILE A 111 10.51 12.90 -1.39
N PHE A 112 9.30 12.44 -1.66
CA PHE A 112 8.17 13.27 -2.08
C PHE A 112 7.00 13.11 -1.12
N LEU A 113 6.23 14.17 -0.93
CA LEU A 113 5.00 14.15 -0.15
C LEU A 113 3.81 13.87 -1.07
N ASP A 114 3.02 12.85 -0.77
CA ASP A 114 1.69 12.68 -1.36
C ASP A 114 0.68 13.49 -0.55
N LYS A 115 -0.15 14.26 -1.24
CA LYS A 115 -1.14 15.17 -0.64
C LYS A 115 -2.55 14.60 -0.56
N GLU A 116 -2.71 13.29 -0.78
CA GLU A 116 -3.99 12.57 -0.86
C GLU A 116 -5.14 13.14 -0.01
#